data_AF-A0A2G9XIQ3-F1
#
_entry.id   AF-A0A2G9XIQ3-F1
#
_cell.length_a   1.000
_cell.length_b   1.000
_cell.length_c   1.000
_cell.angle_alpha   90.00
_cell.angle_beta   90.00
_cell.angle_gamma   90.00
#
_symmetry.space_group_name_H-M   'P 1'
#
loop_
_entity.id
_entity.type
_entity.pdbx_description
1 polymer ?
#
loop_
_entity_poly.entity_id
_entity_poly.type
_entity_poly.pdbx_seq_one_letter_code
_entity_poly.pdbx_strand_id
1 'polypeptide(L)'
;MKPEPQEKKTTTDGRGNRIIVATWTKIPQAVDVSLFCNAINKTGLQTLETQASFPLAVLDKTILDYLKPTEQVQSNHPRIRELARQLTSDVKTQFDAVQRIISWVVDHVRYINPPARYDALYSLESGKGNCQNFSHLSAALLRA
;
A
#
# COMPACT_ATOMS: atom_id res chain seq x y z
N MET A 1 -20.82 -13.69 -13.09
CA MET A 1 -21.62 -12.72 -12.33
C MET A 1 -23.06 -13.03 -12.60
N LYS A 2 -23.91 -13.11 -11.58
CA LYS A 2 -25.35 -13.35 -11.74
C LYS A 2 -26.15 -12.28 -10.98
N PRO A 3 -27.22 -11.70 -11.56
CA PRO A 3 -27.66 -11.88 -12.95
C PRO A 3 -26.62 -11.30 -13.95
N GLU A 4 -26.73 -11.65 -15.22
CA GLU A 4 -25.82 -11.12 -16.24
C GLU A 4 -25.94 -9.60 -16.36
N PRO A 5 -24.82 -8.86 -16.49
CA PRO A 5 -24.85 -7.43 -16.71
C PRO A 5 -25.29 -7.09 -18.13
N GLN A 6 -25.93 -5.93 -18.30
CA GLN A 6 -26.28 -5.37 -19.60
C GLN A 6 -25.04 -4.99 -20.42
N GLU A 7 -24.01 -4.49 -19.73
CA GLU A 7 -22.72 -4.19 -20.36
C GLU A 7 -21.59 -4.81 -19.55
N LYS A 8 -20.62 -5.40 -20.25
CA LYS A 8 -19.40 -5.90 -19.64
C LYS A 8 -18.19 -5.50 -20.47
N LYS A 9 -17.35 -4.64 -19.91
CA LYS A 9 -16.08 -4.22 -20.51
C LYS A 9 -14.92 -4.83 -19.74
N THR A 10 -13.96 -5.39 -20.46
CA THR A 10 -12.70 -5.85 -19.89
C THR A 10 -11.58 -4.98 -20.42
N THR A 11 -10.75 -4.46 -19.53
CA THR A 11 -9.53 -3.74 -19.87
C THR A 11 -8.36 -4.32 -19.09
N THR A 12 -7.15 -4.07 -19.57
CA THR A 12 -5.92 -4.35 -18.82
C THR A 12 -5.21 -3.02 -18.63
N ASP A 13 -4.84 -2.71 -17.39
CA ASP A 13 -4.08 -1.49 -17.13
C ASP A 13 -2.59 -1.66 -17.48
N GLY A 14 -1.81 -0.58 -17.41
CA GLY A 14 -0.37 -0.62 -17.67
C GLY A 14 0.44 -1.47 -16.68
N ARG A 15 -0.19 -2.03 -15.65
CA ARG A 15 0.42 -2.91 -14.63
C ARG A 15 0.01 -4.37 -14.81
N GLY A 16 -0.73 -4.69 -15.88
CA GLY A 16 -1.19 -6.04 -16.16
C GLY A 16 -2.42 -6.46 -15.35
N ASN A 17 -3.03 -5.56 -14.59
CA ASN A 17 -4.27 -5.88 -13.87
C ASN A 17 -5.42 -5.95 -14.87
N ARG A 18 -6.15 -7.07 -14.83
CA ARG A 18 -7.38 -7.23 -15.59
C ARG A 18 -8.54 -6.61 -14.83
N ILE A 19 -9.11 -5.54 -15.40
CA ILE A 19 -10.24 -4.80 -14.85
C ILE A 19 -11.50 -5.22 -15.60
N ILE A 20 -12.53 -5.67 -14.88
CA ILE A 20 -13.84 -6.00 -15.45
C ILE A 20 -14.83 -4.99 -14.91
N VAL A 21 -15.36 -4.15 -15.78
CA VAL A 21 -16.46 -3.23 -15.47
C VAL A 21 -17.75 -3.87 -15.97
N ALA A 22 -18.67 -4.15 -15.04
CA ALA A 22 -19.98 -4.71 -15.34
C ALA A 22 -21.05 -3.71 -14.91
N THR A 23 -21.97 -3.39 -15.82
CA THR A 23 -22.98 -2.35 -15.62
C THR A 23 -24.37 -2.96 -15.64
N TRP A 24 -25.17 -2.65 -14.61
CA TRP A 24 -26.59 -2.95 -14.57
C TRP A 24 -27.42 -1.67 -14.60
N THR A 25 -28.16 -1.44 -15.68
CA THR A 25 -29.08 -0.29 -15.78
C THR A 25 -30.39 -0.53 -15.04
N LYS A 26 -30.83 -1.79 -14.97
CA LYS A 26 -31.87 -2.24 -14.05
C LYS A 26 -31.22 -2.86 -12.81
N ILE A 27 -31.30 -2.17 -11.69
CA ILE A 27 -30.64 -2.56 -10.43
C ILE A 27 -31.20 -3.92 -9.97
N PRO A 28 -30.39 -4.99 -9.97
CA PRO A 28 -30.82 -6.27 -9.45
C PRO A 28 -30.84 -6.23 -7.91
N GLN A 29 -31.66 -7.10 -7.30
CA GLN A 29 -31.74 -7.18 -5.83
C GLN A 29 -30.41 -7.64 -5.20
N ALA A 30 -29.66 -8.48 -5.90
CA ALA A 30 -28.32 -8.92 -5.52
C ALA A 30 -27.49 -9.19 -6.77
N VAL A 31 -26.16 -9.10 -6.63
CA VAL A 31 -25.19 -9.49 -7.65
C VAL A 31 -24.22 -10.49 -7.03
N ASP A 32 -24.21 -11.71 -7.57
CA ASP A 32 -23.30 -12.77 -7.18
C ASP A 32 -22.06 -12.78 -8.09
N VAL A 33 -20.88 -12.65 -7.48
CA VAL A 33 -19.58 -12.70 -8.15
C VAL A 33 -18.79 -13.86 -7.57
N SER A 34 -18.44 -14.85 -8.41
CA SER A 34 -17.52 -15.93 -8.03
C SER A 34 -16.22 -15.77 -8.79
N LEU A 35 -15.12 -15.73 -8.05
CA LEU A 35 -13.76 -15.65 -8.58
C LEU A 35 -12.99 -16.87 -8.07
N PHE A 36 -12.34 -17.58 -8.97
CA PHE A 36 -11.49 -18.71 -8.64
C PHE A 36 -10.11 -18.43 -9.21
N CYS A 37 -9.07 -18.62 -8.41
CA CYS A 37 -7.70 -18.59 -8.88
C CYS A 37 -6.95 -19.79 -8.30
N ASN A 38 -6.12 -20.42 -9.13
CA ASN A 38 -5.12 -21.37 -8.67
C ASN A 38 -3.80 -20.62 -8.60
N ALA A 39 -3.28 -20.43 -7.40
CA ALA A 39 -1.99 -19.78 -7.18
C ALA A 39 -0.99 -20.84 -6.68
N ILE A 40 0.15 -20.93 -7.34
CA ILE A 40 1.30 -21.68 -6.84
C ILE A 40 2.24 -20.66 -6.22
N ASN A 41 2.46 -20.75 -4.91
CA ASN A 41 3.41 -19.91 -4.21
C ASN A 41 4.68 -20.72 -3.90
N LYS A 42 5.85 -20.14 -4.16
CA LYS A 42 7.13 -20.68 -3.73
C LYS A 42 7.83 -19.61 -2.89
N THR A 43 7.98 -19.88 -1.60
CA THR A 43 8.73 -19.01 -0.70
C THR A 43 10.12 -19.60 -0.45
N GLY A 44 11.14 -18.74 -0.42
CA GLY A 44 12.47 -19.08 0.08
C GLY A 44 12.83 -18.15 1.23
N LEU A 45 13.18 -18.71 2.39
CA LEU A 45 13.70 -17.95 3.52
C LEU A 45 15.23 -18.06 3.47
N GLN A 46 15.84 -17.22 2.64
CA GLN A 46 17.28 -17.02 2.66
C GLN A 46 17.57 -15.76 3.44
N THR A 47 18.65 -15.76 4.22
CA THR A 47 19.12 -14.56 4.90
C THR A 47 19.39 -13.48 3.85
N LEU A 48 18.74 -12.33 3.98
CA LEU A 48 18.99 -11.17 3.15
C LEU A 48 20.18 -10.41 3.73
N GLU A 49 21.36 -10.60 3.14
CA GLU A 49 22.52 -9.76 3.44
C GLU A 49 22.58 -8.60 2.44
N THR A 50 22.36 -7.38 2.93
CA THR A 50 22.39 -6.16 2.10
C THR A 50 23.13 -5.04 2.81
N GLN A 51 23.95 -4.31 2.05
CA GLN A 51 24.63 -3.09 2.48
C GLN A 51 24.22 -1.91 1.59
N ALA A 52 23.02 -1.99 0.98
CA ALA A 52 22.50 -0.94 0.13
C ALA A 52 22.39 0.36 0.92
N SER A 53 23.07 1.41 0.44
CA SER A 53 23.17 2.68 1.15
C SER A 53 21.84 3.41 1.22
N PHE A 54 21.64 4.13 2.32
CA PHE A 54 20.57 5.09 2.52
C PHE A 54 21.16 6.47 2.83
N PRO A 55 20.69 7.55 2.17
CA PRO A 55 19.66 7.58 1.13
C PRO A 55 20.14 6.94 -0.19
N LEU A 56 19.18 6.58 -1.06
CA LEU A 56 19.45 6.05 -2.39
C LEU A 56 20.25 7.06 -3.22
N ALA A 57 21.44 6.65 -3.71
CA ALA A 57 22.29 7.51 -4.54
C ALA A 57 21.75 7.69 -5.97
N VAL A 58 21.12 6.65 -6.53
CA VAL A 58 20.57 6.64 -7.89
C VAL A 58 19.19 6.01 -7.85
N LEU A 59 18.22 6.68 -8.46
CA LEU A 59 16.86 6.18 -8.62
C LEU A 59 16.64 5.69 -10.04
N ASP A 60 16.23 4.43 -10.18
CA ASP A 60 15.75 3.91 -11.46
C ASP A 60 14.41 4.58 -11.82
N LYS A 61 14.25 4.97 -13.08
CA LYS A 61 13.00 5.53 -13.59
C LYS A 61 11.83 4.56 -13.45
N THR A 62 12.09 3.25 -13.45
CA THR A 62 11.07 2.21 -13.28
C THR A 62 10.35 2.27 -11.92
N ILE A 63 11.00 2.84 -10.89
CA ILE A 63 10.43 2.89 -9.54
C ILE A 63 9.73 4.21 -9.21
N LEU A 64 9.87 5.25 -10.05
CA LEU A 64 9.38 6.60 -9.76
C LEU A 64 7.86 6.63 -9.53
N ASP A 65 7.11 5.80 -10.24
CA ASP A 65 5.66 5.71 -10.05
C ASP A 65 5.27 5.18 -8.67
N TYR A 66 6.13 4.39 -8.02
CA TYR A 66 5.89 3.89 -6.66
C TYR A 66 6.26 4.91 -5.58
N LEU A 67 6.97 5.98 -5.92
CA LEU A 67 7.31 7.07 -4.99
C LEU A 67 6.22 8.15 -4.94
N LYS A 68 5.31 8.16 -5.91
CA LYS A 68 4.23 9.15 -5.98
C LYS A 68 3.25 9.01 -4.80
N PRO A 69 2.76 10.12 -4.25
CA PRO A 69 1.67 10.09 -3.29
C PRO A 69 0.37 9.65 -3.98
N THR A 70 -0.53 9.07 -3.21
CA THR A 70 -1.91 8.78 -3.62
C THR A 70 -2.87 9.28 -2.54
N GLU A 71 -4.19 9.27 -2.81
CA GLU A 71 -5.20 9.67 -1.82
C GLU A 71 -5.08 8.89 -0.50
N GLN A 72 -4.75 7.60 -0.58
CA GLN A 72 -4.60 6.74 0.60
C GLN A 72 -3.17 6.76 1.18
N VAL A 73 -2.18 7.16 0.39
CA VAL A 73 -0.75 7.15 0.75
C VAL A 73 -0.17 8.55 0.54
N GLN A 74 -0.47 9.44 1.50
CA GLN A 74 -0.14 10.87 1.39
C GLN A 74 1.33 11.18 1.74
N SER A 75 2.29 10.56 1.04
CA SER A 75 3.73 10.67 1.30
C SER A 75 4.30 12.09 1.20
N ASN A 76 3.64 12.98 0.45
CA ASN A 76 4.02 14.39 0.33
C ASN A 76 3.52 15.26 1.50
N HIS A 77 2.71 14.72 2.42
CA HIS A 77 2.17 15.49 3.54
C HIS A 77 3.28 15.91 4.51
N PRO A 78 3.35 17.18 4.97
CA PRO A 78 4.47 17.68 5.79
C PRO A 78 4.74 16.86 7.05
N ARG A 79 3.68 16.43 7.76
CA ARG A 79 3.83 15.60 8.97
C ARG A 79 4.40 14.20 8.69
N ILE A 80 4.10 13.63 7.53
CA ILE A 80 4.63 12.32 7.11
C ILE A 80 6.12 12.47 6.78
N ARG A 81 6.49 13.49 6.00
CA ARG A 81 7.89 13.77 5.65
C ARG A 81 8.75 14.07 6.87
N GLU A 82 8.24 14.87 7.79
CA GLU A 82 8.98 15.18 9.01
C GLU A 82 9.19 13.93 9.87
N LEU A 83 8.16 13.10 10.05
CA LEU A 83 8.32 11.85 10.79
C LEU A 83 9.29 10.88 10.10
N ALA A 84 9.18 10.69 8.78
CA ALA A 84 10.09 9.84 8.02
C ALA A 84 11.56 10.30 8.15
N ARG A 85 11.79 11.61 8.05
CA ARG A 85 13.13 12.22 8.26
C ARG A 85 13.64 12.00 9.68
N GLN A 86 12.78 12.13 10.69
CA GLN A 86 13.16 11.87 12.08
C GLN A 86 13.57 10.42 12.30
N LEU A 87 12.76 9.46 11.84
CA LEU A 87 12.99 8.02 12.00
C LEU A 87 14.28 7.55 11.30
N THR A 88 14.71 8.25 10.25
CA THR A 88 15.83 7.84 9.39
C THR A 88 17.08 8.72 9.52
N SER A 89 17.09 9.72 10.42
CA SER A 89 18.12 10.78 10.45
C SER A 89 19.59 10.33 10.57
N ASP A 90 19.86 9.21 11.23
CA ASP A 90 21.19 8.62 11.47
C ASP A 90 21.42 7.29 10.74
N VAL A 91 20.43 6.82 9.97
CA VAL A 91 20.48 5.55 9.27
C VAL A 91 21.47 5.58 8.09
N LYS A 92 22.18 4.47 7.87
CA LYS A 92 23.14 4.31 6.77
C LYS A 92 22.73 3.29 5.71
N THR A 93 21.82 2.37 6.05
CA THR A 93 21.38 1.31 5.15
C THR A 93 19.88 1.37 4.90
N GLN A 94 19.45 0.93 3.71
CA GLN A 94 18.01 0.86 3.38
C GLN A 94 17.27 -0.11 4.30
N PHE A 95 17.94 -1.21 4.68
CA PHE A 95 17.39 -2.19 5.59
C PHE A 95 17.04 -1.56 6.95
N ASP A 96 17.98 -0.83 7.53
CA ASP A 96 17.76 -0.14 8.82
C ASP A 96 16.65 0.92 8.72
N ALA A 97 16.54 1.62 7.59
CA ALA A 97 15.51 2.63 7.38
C ALA A 97 14.12 1.98 7.33
N VAL A 98 13.99 0.90 6.56
CA VAL A 98 12.75 0.12 6.48
C VAL A 98 12.40 -0.46 7.85
N GLN A 99 13.35 -1.08 8.54
CA GLN A 99 13.12 -1.69 9.84
C GLN A 99 12.62 -0.66 10.85
N ARG A 100 13.25 0.50 10.96
CA ARG A 100 12.82 1.56 11.89
C ARG A 100 11.43 2.09 11.58
N ILE A 101 11.12 2.34 10.30
CA ILE A 101 9.80 2.83 9.89
C ILE A 101 8.72 1.79 10.21
N ILE A 102 8.94 0.53 9.82
CA ILE A 102 7.95 -0.53 10.04
C ILE A 102 7.75 -0.81 11.53
N SER A 103 8.82 -0.90 12.32
CA SER A 103 8.73 -1.07 13.77
C SER A 103 7.96 0.09 14.41
N TRP A 104 8.26 1.33 14.04
CA TRP A 104 7.53 2.49 14.56
C TRP A 104 6.02 2.39 14.29
N VAL A 105 5.62 2.02 13.07
CA VAL A 105 4.19 1.84 12.74
C VAL A 105 3.56 0.74 13.59
N VAL A 106 4.22 -0.40 13.76
CA VAL A 106 3.73 -1.51 14.59
C VAL A 106 3.56 -1.10 16.05
N ASP A 107 4.51 -0.32 16.58
CA ASP A 107 4.51 0.11 17.97
C ASP A 107 3.50 1.26 18.25
N HIS A 108 3.19 2.09 17.26
CA HIS A 108 2.39 3.32 17.43
C HIS A 108 0.98 3.23 16.87
N VAL A 109 0.65 2.22 16.08
CA VAL A 109 -0.70 2.02 15.53
C VAL A 109 -1.37 0.83 16.21
N ARG A 110 -2.51 1.09 16.85
CA ARG A 110 -3.37 0.07 17.44
C ARG A 110 -4.36 -0.47 16.42
N TYR A 111 -4.46 -1.80 16.33
CA TYR A 111 -5.40 -2.44 15.44
C TYR A 111 -6.87 -2.18 15.86
N ILE A 112 -7.70 -1.70 14.94
CA ILE A 112 -9.16 -1.56 15.08
C ILE A 112 -9.87 -2.01 13.80
N ASN A 113 -11.10 -2.52 13.91
CA ASN A 113 -11.91 -2.87 12.75
C ASN A 113 -13.42 -2.74 13.07
N PRO A 114 -14.18 -1.93 12.30
CA PRO A 114 -13.74 -1.07 11.22
C PRO A 114 -13.07 0.22 11.71
N PRO A 115 -12.08 0.76 10.99
CA PRO A 115 -11.58 2.12 11.21
C PRO A 115 -12.53 3.17 10.62
N ALA A 116 -12.42 4.42 11.09
CA ALA A 116 -13.24 5.52 10.57
C ALA A 116 -12.79 6.00 9.17
N ARG A 117 -11.48 5.95 8.91
CA ARG A 117 -10.86 6.24 7.60
C ARG A 117 -9.72 5.26 7.36
N TYR A 118 -9.42 5.01 6.09
CA TYR A 118 -8.46 3.99 5.67
C TYR A 118 -7.12 4.56 5.21
N ASP A 119 -6.95 5.88 5.18
CA ASP A 119 -5.75 6.54 4.66
C ASP A 119 -4.59 6.64 5.69
N ALA A 120 -3.39 6.95 5.21
CA ALA A 120 -2.19 7.05 6.03
C ALA A 120 -2.28 8.15 7.09
N LEU A 121 -2.82 9.32 6.73
CA LEU A 121 -2.89 10.47 7.62
C LEU A 121 -3.80 10.22 8.83
N TYR A 122 -4.96 9.55 8.62
CA TYR A 122 -5.79 9.09 9.73
C TYR A 122 -5.02 8.22 10.72
N SER A 123 -4.21 7.31 10.20
CA SER A 123 -3.45 6.36 11.02
C SER A 123 -2.38 7.07 11.84
N LEU A 124 -1.69 8.04 11.23
CA LEU A 124 -0.72 8.91 11.91
C LEU A 124 -1.38 9.77 13.00
N GLU A 125 -2.56 10.31 12.73
CA GLU A 125 -3.26 11.21 13.65
C GLU A 125 -3.89 10.50 14.84
N SER A 126 -4.51 9.35 14.57
CA SER A 126 -5.32 8.65 15.56
C SER A 126 -4.57 7.55 16.31
N GLY A 127 -3.42 7.10 15.79
CA GLY A 127 -2.70 5.93 16.28
C GLY A 127 -3.52 4.65 16.15
N LYS A 128 -4.44 4.58 15.18
CA LYS A 128 -5.37 3.46 15.00
C LYS A 128 -5.54 3.10 13.52
N GLY A 129 -5.84 1.84 13.24
CA GLY A 129 -6.16 1.41 11.88
C GLY A 129 -6.33 -0.11 11.75
N ASN A 130 -6.76 -0.58 10.58
CA ASN A 130 -6.72 -2.01 10.23
C ASN A 130 -5.56 -2.32 9.27
N CYS A 131 -5.53 -3.52 8.68
CA CYS A 131 -4.47 -3.92 7.76
C CYS A 131 -4.19 -2.91 6.64
N GLN A 132 -5.21 -2.26 6.07
CA GLN A 132 -5.03 -1.25 5.01
C GLN A 132 -4.31 -0.02 5.55
N ASN A 133 -4.73 0.49 6.71
CA ASN A 133 -4.11 1.63 7.37
C ASN A 133 -2.63 1.41 7.69
N PHE A 134 -2.29 0.21 8.21
CA PHE A 134 -0.89 -0.16 8.47
C PHE A 134 -0.06 -0.14 7.19
N SER A 135 -0.58 -0.73 6.10
CA SER A 135 0.09 -0.71 4.80
C SER A 135 0.22 0.70 4.23
N HIS A 136 -0.83 1.51 4.32
CA HIS A 136 -0.84 2.87 3.79
C HIS A 136 0.10 3.81 4.55
N LEU A 137 0.12 3.77 5.89
CA LEU A 137 1.04 4.59 6.68
C LEU A 137 2.49 4.16 6.46
N SER A 138 2.76 2.85 6.44
CA SER A 138 4.08 2.31 6.14
C SER A 138 4.56 2.80 4.76
N ALA A 139 3.73 2.66 3.73
CA ALA A 139 4.05 3.14 2.39
C ALA A 139 4.23 4.66 2.34
N ALA A 140 3.45 5.43 3.09
CA ALA A 140 3.56 6.88 3.10
C ALA A 140 4.91 7.33 3.70
N LEU A 141 5.31 6.73 4.81
CA LEU A 141 6.60 7.01 5.46
C LEU A 141 7.79 6.52 4.62
N LEU A 142 7.70 5.35 3.99
CA LEU A 142 8.76 4.80 3.14
C LEU A 142 8.99 5.61 1.85
N ARG A 143 7.98 6.32 1.34
CA ARG A 143 8.05 7.13 0.12
C ARG A 143 8.46 8.60 0.34
N ALA A 144 8.48 9.05 1.59
CA ALA A 144 8.54 10.47 1.97
C ALA A 144 9.95 11.06 2.04
#